data_AF-A0A3B8HLA6-F1
#
_entry.id   AF-A0A3B8HLA6-F1
#
_cell.length_a   1.000
_cell.length_b   1.000
_cell.length_c   1.000
_cell.angle_alpha   90.00
_cell.angle_beta   90.00
_cell.angle_gamma   90.00
#
_symmetry.space_group_name_H-M   'P 1'
#
loop_
_entity.id
_entity.type
_entity.pdbx_description
1 polymer ?
#
loop_
_entity_poly.entity_id
_entity_poly.type
_entity_poly.pdbx_seq_one_letter_code
_entity_poly.pdbx_strand_id
1 'polypeptide(L)' 'EEYLPHIFDKFFRVPGRERESESGLGLAIVKEIVEAHGGKIDVKSQLGKGSRFTFTLKTVELPGGLEQLLSEA' A
#
# COMPACT_ATOMS: atom_id res chain seq x y z
N GLU A 1 -2.73 14.70 -10.53
CA GLU A 1 -4.05 14.09 -10.23
C GLU A 1 -4.50 13.17 -11.36
N GLU A 2 -4.31 13.55 -12.62
CA GLU A 2 -4.57 12.74 -13.83
C GLU A 2 -4.14 11.26 -13.75
N TYR A 3 -2.95 10.99 -13.21
CA TYR A 3 -2.40 9.63 -13.16
C TYR A 3 -2.80 8.80 -11.93
N LEU A 4 -3.50 9.38 -10.95
CA LEU A 4 -3.86 8.69 -9.70
C LEU A 4 -4.57 7.35 -9.90
N PRO A 5 -5.47 7.18 -10.90
CA PRO A 5 -6.09 5.87 -11.15
C PRO A 5 -5.12 4.76 -11.54
N HIS A 6 -3.93 5.11 -12.05
CA HIS A 6 -2.98 4.17 -12.67
C HIS A 6 -1.72 3.95 -11.85
N ILE A 7 -1.48 4.70 -10.77
CA ILE A 7 -0.20 4.61 -10.02
C ILE A 7 0.05 3.23 -9.38
N PHE A 8 -0.98 2.40 -9.25
CA PHE A 8 -0.87 1.03 -8.74
C PHE A 8 -0.77 -0.03 -9.85
N ASP A 9 -0.79 0.38 -11.11
CA ASP A 9 -0.64 -0.53 -12.25
C ASP A 9 0.84 -0.93 -12.38
N LYS A 10 1.07 -2.21 -12.71
CA LYS A 10 2.44 -2.72 -12.92
C LYS A 10 3.11 -1.98 -14.05
N PHE A 11 4.37 -1.60 -13.84
CA PHE A 11 5.19 -0.87 -14.81
C PHE A 11 4.67 0.53 -15.16
N PHE A 12 3.67 1.04 -14.45
CA PHE A 12 3.19 2.40 -14.69
C PHE A 12 4.27 3.42 -14.35
N ARG A 13 4.46 4.39 -15.26
CA ARG A 13 5.39 5.51 -15.11
C ARG A 13 4.71 6.77 -15.61
N VAL A 14 4.97 7.88 -14.92
CA VAL A 14 4.47 9.18 -15.36
C VAL A 14 5.27 9.62 -16.61
N PRO A 15 4.62 9.92 -17.75
CA PRO A 15 5.29 10.39 -18.94
C PRO A 15 6.20 11.59 -18.66
N GLY A 16 7.42 11.58 -19.19
CA GLY A 16 8.39 12.67 -19.01
C GLY A 16 9.11 12.72 -17.65
N ARG A 17 8.86 11.76 -16.75
CA ARG A 17 9.64 11.52 -15.53
C ARG A 17 10.25 10.12 -15.52
N GLU A 18 10.85 9.73 -16.64
CA GLU A 18 11.56 8.47 -16.76
C GLU A 18 12.91 8.59 -16.07
N ARG A 19 13.03 8.02 -14.86
CA ARG A 19 14.33 7.66 -14.31
C ARG A 19 14.62 6.24 -14.77
N GLU A 20 15.70 6.07 -15.52
CA GLU A 20 16.05 4.78 -16.15
C GLU A 20 16.19 3.62 -15.15
N SER A 21 16.41 3.91 -13.87
CA SER A 21 16.64 2.93 -12.81
C SER A 21 15.38 2.47 -12.05
N GLU A 22 14.20 3.04 -12.29
CA GLU A 22 13.00 2.72 -11.51
C GLU A 22 12.01 1.87 -12.32
N SER A 23 11.77 0.62 -11.92
CA SER A 23 10.97 -0.35 -12.67
C SER A 23 9.48 0.01 -12.79
N GLY A 24 8.96 0.89 -11.93
CA GLY A 24 7.52 1.17 -11.83
C GLY A 24 6.74 0.05 -11.13
N LEU A 25 7.41 -0.79 -10.34
CA LEU A 25 6.77 -1.94 -9.66
C LEU A 25 6.45 -1.70 -8.17
N GLY A 26 7.04 -0.69 -7.54
CA GLY A 26 6.95 -0.51 -6.08
C GLY A 26 5.51 -0.43 -5.57
N LEU A 27 4.68 0.45 -6.15
CA LEU A 27 3.29 0.62 -5.72
C LEU A 27 2.40 -0.58 -6.08
N ALA A 28 2.69 -1.25 -7.21
CA ALA A 28 1.99 -2.47 -7.58
C ALA A 28 2.25 -3.60 -6.56
N ILE A 29 3.51 -3.77 -6.14
CA ILE A 29 3.88 -4.74 -5.10
C ILE A 29 3.20 -4.41 -3.76
N VAL A 30 3.18 -3.13 -3.37
CA VAL A 30 2.50 -2.70 -2.13
C VAL A 30 1.01 -3.05 -2.18
N LYS A 31 0.33 -2.78 -3.32
CA LYS A 31 -1.07 -3.13 -3.49
C LYS A 31 -1.29 -4.64 -3.34
N GLU A 32 -0.48 -5.46 -4.01
CA GLU A 32 -0.57 -6.92 -3.92
C GLU A 32 -0.38 -7.43 -2.49
N ILE A 33 0.62 -6.89 -1.77
CA ILE A 33 0.86 -7.26 -0.37
C ILE A 33 -0.35 -6.90 0.50
N VAL A 34 -0.86 -5.67 0.39
CA VAL A 34 -2.00 -5.21 1.21
C VAL A 34 -3.25 -6.04 0.91
N GLU A 35 -3.54 -6.31 -0.36
CA GLU A 35 -4.68 -7.12 -0.78
C GLU A 35 -4.54 -8.59 -0.32
N ALA A 36 -3.35 -9.16 -0.39
CA ALA A 36 -3.07 -10.50 0.12
C ALA A 36 -3.33 -10.64 1.62
N HIS A 37 -3.17 -9.56 2.39
CA HIS A 37 -3.51 -9.50 3.82
C HIS A 37 -4.99 -9.13 4.08
N GLY A 38 -5.83 -9.13 3.03
CA GLY A 38 -7.25 -8.77 3.13
C GLY A 38 -7.49 -7.28 3.43
N GLY A 39 -6.47 -6.46 3.20
CA GLY A 39 -6.49 -5.02 3.37
C GLY A 39 -6.99 -4.27 2.14
N LYS A 40 -6.96 -2.94 2.23
CA LYS A 40 -7.23 -2.00 1.14
C LYS A 40 -6.18 -0.91 1.15
N ILE A 41 -5.83 -0.38 -0.01
CA ILE A 41 -4.91 0.76 -0.17
C ILE A 41 -5.61 1.91 -0.90
N ASP A 42 -5.30 3.15 -0.52
CA ASP A 42 -5.84 4.38 -1.09
C ASP A 42 -4.78 5.50 -1.13
N VAL A 43 -5.00 6.48 -1.99
CA VAL A 43 -4.13 7.65 -2.15
C VAL A 43 -4.95 8.93 -2.26
N LYS A 44 -4.54 9.96 -1.52
CA LYS A 44 -5.04 11.34 -1.66
C LYS A 44 -3.87 12.26 -1.93
N SER A 45 -3.88 12.94 -3.06
CA SER A 45 -2.81 13.87 -3.45
C SER A 45 -3.41 15.21 -3.82
N GLN A 46 -2.73 16.29 -3.46
CA GLN A 46 -3.04 17.65 -3.88
C GLN A 46 -1.76 18.36 -4.30
N LEU A 47 -1.76 18.95 -5.50
CA LEU A 47 -0.60 19.68 -6.02
C LEU A 47 -0.20 20.81 -5.06
N GLY A 48 1.11 20.95 -4.81
CA GLY A 48 1.66 21.95 -3.89
C GLY A 48 1.47 21.64 -2.40
N LYS A 49 0.72 20.59 -2.03
CA LYS A 49 0.53 20.17 -0.63
C LYS A 49 1.13 18.79 -0.33
N GLY A 50 1.26 17.94 -1.35
CA GLY A 50 1.86 16.61 -1.24
C GLY A 50 0.83 15.48 -1.38
N SER A 51 1.25 14.28 -1.00
CA SER A 51 0.47 13.04 -1.16
C SER A 51 0.40 12.28 0.16
N ARG A 52 -0.77 11.72 0.44
CA ARG A 52 -1.04 10.81 1.56
C ARG A 52 -1.45 9.46 1.01
N PHE A 53 -0.71 8.42 1.39
CA PHE A 53 -1.04 7.03 1.12
C PHE A 53 -1.57 6.40 2.40
N THR A 54 -2.61 5.60 2.29
CA THR A 54 -3.26 4.93 3.43
C THR A 54 -3.56 3.50 3.07
N PHE A 55 -3.38 2.58 4.02
CA PHE A 55 -3.79 1.20 3.86
C PHE A 55 -4.43 0.66 5.14
N THR A 56 -5.14 -0.44 5.01
CA THR A 56 -5.77 -1.18 6.10
C THR A 56 -5.25 -2.60 6.10
N LEU A 57 -5.25 -3.25 7.26
CA LEU A 57 -4.99 -4.68 7.42
C LEU A 57 -6.08 -5.25 8.32
N LYS A 58 -6.43 -6.52 8.10
CA LYS A 58 -7.31 -7.22 9.04
C LYS A 58 -6.55 -7.46 10.34
N THR A 59 -7.12 -7.01 11.45
CA THR A 59 -6.65 -7.39 12.77
C THR A 59 -7.10 -8.81 13.06
N VAL A 60 -6.22 -9.60 13.69
CA VAL A 60 -6.61 -10.89 14.26
C VAL A 60 -7.13 -10.60 15.67
N GLU A 61 -8.39 -10.92 15.93
CA GLU A 61 -8.87 -11.03 17.30
C GLU A 61 -8.36 -12.37 17.85
N LEU A 62 -7.46 -12.29 18.84
CA LEU A 62 -6.96 -13.47 19.51
C LEU A 62 -8.00 -13.95 20.53
N PRO A 63 -8.50 -15.19 20.44
CA PRO A 63 -9.35 -15.74 21.48
C PRO A 63 -8.53 -15.82 22.78
N GLY A 64 -8.92 -15.02 23.78
CA GLY A 64 -8.25 -14.96 25.09
C GLY A 64 -7.32 -13.76 25.34
N GLY A 65 -7.11 -12.88 24.36
CA GLY A 65 -6.16 -11.77 24.50
C GLY A 65 -4.70 -12.21 24.48
N LEU A 66 -3.77 -11.24 24.34
CA LEU A 66 -2.32 -11.51 24.31
C LEU A 66 -1.79 -12.22 25.56
N GLU A 67 -2.47 -12.02 26.69
CA GLU A 67 -2.11 -12.58 28.00
C GLU A 67 -2.14 -14.12 28.00
N GLN A 68 -3.08 -14.74 27.28
CA GLN A 68 -3.22 -16.20 27.25
C GLN A 68 -2.15 -16.90 26.40
N LEU A 69 -1.58 -16.21 25.40
CA LEU A 69 -0.48 -16.74 24.58
C LEU A 69 0.88 -16.64 25.25
N LEU A 70 1.10 -15.63 26.10
CA LEU A 70 2.36 -15.45 26.84
C LEU A 70 2.46 -16.37 28.07
N SER A 71 1.35 -16.94 28.54
CA SER A 71 1.37 -17.93 29.63
C SER A 71 1.74 -19.35 29.17
N GLU A 72 1.69 -19.63 27.87
CA GLU A 72 1.98 -20.95 27.29
C GLU A 72 3.39 -21.07 26.67
N ALA A 73 4.20 -20.00 26.72
CA ALA A 73 5.58 -19.94 26.21
C ALA A 73 6.60 -19.85 27.35
#